data_AF-A0A843K972-F1
#
_entry.id   AF-A0A843K972-F1
#
_cell.length_a   1.000
_cell.length_b   1.000
_cell.length_c   1.000
_cell.angle_alpha   90.00
_cell.angle_beta   90.00
_cell.angle_gamma   90.00
#
_symmetry.space_group_name_H-M   'P 1'
#
loop_
_entity.id
_entity.type
_entity.pdbx_description
1 polymer ?
#
loop_
_entity_poly.entity_id
_entity_poly.type
_entity_poly.pdbx_seq_one_letter_code
_entity_poly.pdbx_strand_id
1 'polypeptide(L)'
;FYMEEQPADLGGKVGYDGKGLKGVTVKLSSSLFTAETVTDEDGNYTFSQVPSGSYTITFSKESFLSRSLSVGLTPFEVRELDVEMEYDNANNTQTFLLGLDLAHSLMVIGLSVSIMVLIVGIYINYKVRRKPELLERDDSEKD
;
A
#
# COMPACT_ATOMS: atom_id res chain seq x y z
N PHE A 1 -16.52 -15.50 42.12
CA PHE A 1 -16.14 -14.18 41.61
C PHE A 1 -16.51 -14.15 40.15
N TYR A 2 -17.67 -13.58 39.83
CA TYR A 2 -17.99 -13.26 38.45
C TYR A 2 -17.18 -12.01 38.12
N MET A 3 -16.24 -12.12 37.18
CA MET A 3 -15.72 -10.91 36.54
C MET A 3 -16.91 -10.39 35.74
N GLU A 4 -17.61 -9.37 36.26
CA GLU A 4 -18.41 -8.53 35.38
C GLU A 4 -17.43 -8.03 34.33
N GLU A 5 -17.61 -8.47 33.09
CA GLU A 5 -16.91 -7.85 31.98
C GLU A 5 -17.23 -6.37 32.08
N GLN A 6 -16.20 -5.56 32.36
CA GLN A 6 -16.34 -4.11 32.46
C GLN A 6 -16.06 -3.59 31.07
N PRO A 7 -17.10 -3.36 30.26
CA PRO A 7 -16.88 -2.91 28.92
C PRO A 7 -16.22 -1.54 28.88
N ALA A 8 -15.41 -1.34 27.87
CA ALA A 8 -14.95 -0.06 27.39
C ALA A 8 -15.85 0.43 26.25
N ASP A 9 -15.88 1.74 26.07
CA ASP A 9 -16.51 2.38 24.92
C ASP A 9 -15.43 2.96 24.01
N LEU A 10 -15.54 2.69 22.72
CA LEU A 10 -14.62 3.18 21.70
C LEU A 10 -15.38 4.02 20.68
N GLY A 11 -15.16 5.32 20.69
CA GLY A 11 -15.69 6.26 19.71
C GLY A 11 -14.60 6.86 18.84
N GLY A 12 -15.01 7.70 17.91
CA GLY A 12 -14.07 8.53 17.15
C GLY A 12 -14.70 9.06 15.87
N LYS A 13 -13.92 9.89 15.18
CA LYS A 13 -14.32 10.45 13.90
C LYS A 13 -13.35 10.02 12.80
N VAL A 14 -13.92 9.56 11.69
CA VAL A 14 -13.20 9.31 10.45
C VAL A 14 -13.33 10.51 9.54
N GLY A 15 -12.18 11.06 9.13
CA GLY A 15 -12.09 12.22 8.26
C GLY A 15 -11.36 11.95 6.95
N TYR A 16 -11.57 12.84 5.99
CA TYR A 16 -10.75 13.00 4.80
C TYR A 16 -10.73 14.48 4.40
N ASP A 17 -9.54 15.05 4.20
CA ASP A 17 -9.36 16.45 3.78
C ASP A 17 -10.10 17.44 4.70
N GLY A 18 -10.06 17.20 6.01
CA GLY A 18 -10.75 18.01 7.02
C GLY A 18 -12.28 17.85 7.08
N LYS A 19 -12.87 16.94 6.30
CA LYS A 19 -14.31 16.65 6.31
C LYS A 19 -14.61 15.29 6.92
N GLY A 20 -15.78 15.16 7.55
CA GLY A 20 -16.30 13.87 8.00
C GLY A 20 -16.52 12.91 6.82
N LEU A 21 -16.10 11.65 6.97
CA LEU A 21 -16.20 10.66 5.91
C LEU A 21 -17.27 9.62 6.23
N LYS A 22 -18.43 9.74 5.59
CA LYS A 22 -19.56 8.81 5.70
C LYS A 22 -19.30 7.46 5.05
N GLY A 23 -19.88 6.38 5.59
CA GLY A 23 -19.93 5.09 4.90
C GLY A 23 -18.61 4.33 4.88
N VAL A 24 -17.68 4.70 5.76
CA VAL A 24 -16.48 3.91 6.06
C VAL A 24 -16.89 2.74 6.94
N THR A 25 -16.55 1.53 6.51
CA THR A 25 -16.67 0.32 7.31
C THR A 25 -15.55 0.32 8.34
N VAL A 26 -15.92 0.26 9.61
CA VAL A 26 -15.00 0.19 10.74
C VAL A 26 -15.16 -1.17 11.38
N LYS A 27 -14.10 -1.97 11.33
CA LYS A 27 -14.07 -3.32 11.88
C LYS A 27 -13.12 -3.38 13.06
N LEU A 28 -13.65 -3.72 14.22
CA LEU A 28 -12.88 -3.98 15.42
C LEU A 28 -12.69 -5.49 15.57
N SER A 29 -11.45 -5.94 15.71
CA SER A 29 -11.14 -7.37 15.81
C SER A 29 -10.08 -7.65 16.89
N SER A 30 -10.27 -8.76 17.60
CA SER A 30 -9.32 -9.35 18.54
C SER A 30 -9.40 -10.88 18.45
N SER A 31 -8.62 -11.59 19.26
CA SER A 31 -8.58 -13.05 19.27
C SER A 31 -9.92 -13.70 19.63
N LEU A 32 -10.77 -13.02 20.40
CA LEU A 32 -12.02 -13.56 20.94
C LEU A 32 -13.26 -12.72 20.61
N PHE A 33 -13.09 -11.56 19.98
CA PHE A 33 -14.18 -10.60 19.75
C PHE A 33 -14.03 -9.94 18.38
N THR A 34 -15.14 -9.75 17.68
CA THR A 34 -15.19 -8.98 16.43
C THR A 34 -16.48 -8.19 16.40
N ALA A 35 -16.38 -6.90 16.09
CA ALA A 35 -17.50 -6.00 15.87
C ALA A 35 -17.27 -5.21 14.59
N GLU A 36 -18.36 -4.80 13.95
CA GLU A 36 -18.32 -4.00 12.73
C GLU A 36 -19.38 -2.90 12.85
N THR A 37 -19.02 -1.69 12.43
CA THR A 37 -19.92 -0.56 12.35
C THR A 37 -19.61 0.26 11.11
N VAL A 38 -20.50 1.17 10.75
CA VAL A 38 -20.35 2.07 9.60
C VAL A 38 -20.46 3.50 10.10
N THR A 39 -19.57 4.36 9.62
CA THR A 39 -19.56 5.78 9.97
C THR A 39 -20.78 6.53 9.44
N ASP A 40 -21.29 7.47 10.25
CA ASP A 40 -22.45 8.32 9.95
C ASP A 40 -22.12 9.46 8.95
N GLU A 41 -23.07 10.39 8.71
CA GLU A 41 -22.87 11.49 7.76
C GLU A 41 -21.72 12.44 8.12
N ASP A 42 -21.45 12.59 9.42
CA ASP A 42 -20.39 13.41 9.98
C ASP A 42 -19.07 12.63 10.14
N GLY A 43 -19.06 11.34 9.78
CA GLY A 43 -17.92 10.44 9.87
C GLY A 43 -17.70 9.85 11.26
N ASN A 44 -18.66 9.99 12.19
CA ASN A 44 -18.52 9.44 13.53
C ASN A 44 -18.82 7.95 13.55
N TYR A 45 -18.13 7.23 14.44
CA TYR A 45 -18.42 5.84 14.74
C TYR A 45 -18.36 5.60 16.26
N THR A 46 -19.06 4.57 16.72
CA THR A 46 -19.07 4.20 18.13
C THR A 46 -19.23 2.69 18.28
N PHE A 47 -18.42 2.12 19.16
CA PHE A 47 -18.54 0.77 19.68
C PHE A 47 -18.76 0.86 21.18
N SER A 48 -19.92 0.41 21.62
CA SER A 48 -20.22 0.25 23.04
C SER A 48 -20.06 -1.20 23.46
N GLN A 49 -19.87 -1.42 24.75
CA GLN A 49 -19.83 -2.77 25.32
C GLN A 49 -18.63 -3.62 24.84
N VAL A 50 -17.48 -3.00 24.57
CA VAL A 50 -16.29 -3.72 24.10
C VAL A 50 -15.52 -4.27 25.31
N PRO A 51 -15.26 -5.58 25.42
CA PRO A 51 -14.48 -6.11 26.54
C PRO A 51 -13.10 -5.45 26.61
N SER A 52 -12.54 -5.22 27.81
CA SER A 52 -11.18 -4.68 27.92
C SER A 52 -10.15 -5.63 27.30
N GLY A 53 -9.17 -5.10 26.56
CA GLY A 53 -8.15 -5.90 25.88
C GLY A 53 -7.45 -5.15 24.75
N SER A 54 -6.62 -5.87 24.00
CA SER A 54 -5.96 -5.34 22.80
C SER A 54 -6.77 -5.66 21.56
N TYR A 55 -7.06 -4.63 20.77
CA TYR A 55 -7.87 -4.72 19.56
C TYR A 55 -7.13 -4.12 18.36
N THR A 56 -7.40 -4.71 17.19
CA THR A 56 -7.03 -4.12 15.91
C THR A 56 -8.29 -3.57 15.26
N ILE A 57 -8.32 -2.25 15.10
CA ILE A 57 -9.38 -1.56 14.37
C ILE A 57 -8.93 -1.34 12.93
N THR A 58 -9.79 -1.68 11.97
CA THR A 58 -9.54 -1.56 10.54
C THR A 58 -10.64 -0.73 9.91
N PHE A 59 -10.23 0.30 9.19
CA PHE A 59 -11.08 1.22 8.46
C PHE A 59 -10.96 0.87 6.98
N SER A 60 -12.07 0.56 6.33
CA SER A 60 -12.12 0.25 4.90
C SER A 60 -13.28 0.98 4.24
N LYS A 61 -13.02 1.49 3.04
CA LYS A 61 -14.03 2.12 2.19
C LYS A 61 -13.58 2.03 0.73
N GLU A 62 -14.54 1.90 -0.18
CA GLU A 62 -14.24 1.93 -1.62
C GLU A 62 -13.56 3.25 -2.01
N SER A 63 -12.51 3.15 -2.85
CA SER A 63 -11.68 4.29 -3.29
C SER A 63 -10.82 4.95 -2.21
N PHE A 64 -10.66 4.33 -1.04
CA PHE A 64 -9.75 4.78 0.02
C PHE A 64 -8.79 3.67 0.44
N LEU A 65 -7.61 4.07 0.89
CA LEU A 65 -6.62 3.15 1.44
C LEU A 65 -7.14 2.58 2.77
N SER A 66 -7.11 1.25 2.89
CA SER A 66 -7.48 0.59 4.14
C SER A 66 -6.44 0.91 5.21
N ARG A 67 -6.91 1.33 6.40
CA ARG A 67 -6.05 1.72 7.51
C ARG A 67 -6.33 0.84 8.71
N SER A 68 -5.28 0.30 9.32
CA SER A 68 -5.39 -0.50 10.54
C SER A 68 -4.59 0.13 11.67
N LEU A 69 -5.18 0.15 12.87
CA LEU A 69 -4.57 0.68 14.08
C LEU A 69 -4.73 -0.34 15.20
N SER A 70 -3.73 -0.43 16.07
CA SER A 70 -3.81 -1.22 17.29
C SER A 70 -4.18 -0.32 18.46
N VAL A 71 -5.25 -0.65 19.16
CA VAL A 71 -5.73 0.08 20.34
C VAL A 71 -5.82 -0.87 21.54
N GLY A 72 -5.31 -0.43 22.68
CA GLY A 72 -5.51 -1.10 23.96
C GLY A 72 -6.64 -0.41 24.71
N LEU A 73 -7.64 -1.18 25.14
CA LEU A 73 -8.76 -0.69 25.95
C LEU A 73 -8.62 -1.22 27.37
N THR A 74 -8.63 -0.32 28.35
CA THR A 74 -8.68 -0.67 29.77
C THR A 74 -10.13 -0.75 30.27
N PRO A 75 -10.41 -1.49 31.36
CA PRO A 75 -11.76 -1.59 31.92
C PRO A 75 -12.35 -0.21 32.26
N PHE A 76 -13.61 0.04 31.89
CA PHE A 76 -14.30 1.33 32.05
C PHE A 76 -13.66 2.53 31.31
N GLU A 77 -12.77 2.29 30.35
CA GLU A 77 -12.20 3.36 29.55
C GLU A 77 -13.19 3.79 28.46
N VAL A 78 -13.37 5.11 28.33
CA VAL A 78 -13.93 5.70 27.12
C VAL A 78 -12.77 6.20 26.29
N ARG A 79 -12.58 5.58 25.12
CA ARG A 79 -11.50 5.92 24.20
C ARG A 79 -12.07 6.59 22.96
N GLU A 80 -11.48 7.70 22.57
CA GLU A 80 -11.75 8.33 21.27
C GLU A 80 -10.53 8.16 20.37
N LEU A 81 -10.77 7.75 19.12
CA LEU A 81 -9.73 7.54 18.13
C LEU A 81 -10.14 8.20 16.81
N ASP A 82 -9.54 9.34 16.53
CA ASP A 82 -9.77 10.00 15.25
C ASP A 82 -8.82 9.46 14.18
N VAL A 83 -9.35 9.27 12.98
CA VAL A 83 -8.59 8.70 11.86
C VAL A 83 -8.83 9.51 10.60
N GLU A 84 -7.75 9.97 10.00
CA GLU A 84 -7.79 10.52 8.65
C GLU A 84 -7.49 9.41 7.65
N MET A 85 -8.45 9.14 6.77
CA MET A 85 -8.30 8.22 5.65
C MET A 85 -7.57 8.92 4.52
N GLU A 86 -6.83 8.15 3.73
CA GLU A 86 -6.19 8.65 2.52
C GLU A 86 -6.91 8.08 1.31
N TYR A 87 -7.25 8.94 0.34
CA TYR A 87 -7.89 8.49 -0.89
C TYR A 87 -6.92 7.61 -1.67
N ASP A 88 -7.41 6.48 -2.16
CA ASP A 88 -6.60 5.57 -2.98
C ASP A 88 -6.40 6.19 -4.37
N ASN A 89 -5.38 7.04 -4.47
CA ASN A 89 -4.98 7.67 -5.72
C ASN A 89 -4.28 6.68 -6.68
N ALA A 90 -4.04 5.43 -6.26
CA ALA A 90 -3.37 4.42 -7.07
C ALA A 90 -4.17 4.01 -8.32
N ASN A 91 -5.43 4.44 -8.44
CA ASN A 91 -6.25 4.15 -9.62
C ASN A 91 -6.11 5.20 -10.74
N ASN A 92 -5.47 6.35 -10.48
CA ASN A 92 -5.14 7.35 -11.52
C ASN A 92 -3.63 7.55 -11.73
N THR A 93 -2.80 6.88 -10.95
CA THR A 93 -1.43 6.56 -11.35
C THR A 93 -1.33 5.05 -11.45
N GLN A 94 -1.63 4.51 -12.63
CA GLN A 94 -0.91 3.32 -13.10
C GLN A 94 0.59 3.66 -13.21
N THR A 95 1.26 3.94 -12.10
CA THR A 95 2.71 4.00 -11.97
C THR A 95 3.20 2.56 -11.87
N PHE A 96 3.06 1.90 -13.01
CA PHE A 96 3.89 0.86 -13.57
C PHE A 96 4.90 0.23 -12.58
N LEU A 97 4.51 -0.95 -12.06
CA LEU A 97 5.32 -2.01 -11.43
C LEU A 97 5.49 -1.96 -9.89
N LEU A 98 4.61 -2.71 -9.21
CA LEU A 98 4.85 -3.38 -7.92
C LEU A 98 5.09 -2.49 -6.69
N GLY A 99 4.46 -1.32 -6.58
CA GLY A 99 4.47 -0.53 -5.33
C GLY A 99 5.86 -0.09 -4.86
N LEU A 100 6.83 -0.08 -5.76
CA LEU A 100 8.20 0.34 -5.50
C LEU A 100 8.37 1.75 -6.06
N ASP A 101 8.72 2.68 -5.17
CA ASP A 101 8.94 4.11 -5.41
C ASP A 101 9.74 4.41 -6.71
N LEU A 102 9.58 5.61 -7.28
CA LEU A 102 10.17 6.06 -8.55
C LEU A 102 11.68 5.75 -8.67
N ALA A 103 12.41 5.82 -7.55
CA ALA A 103 13.83 5.47 -7.46
C ALA A 103 14.13 3.99 -7.76
N HIS A 104 13.27 3.06 -7.38
CA HIS A 104 13.45 1.63 -7.62
C HIS A 104 13.22 1.27 -9.09
N SER A 105 12.21 1.86 -9.72
CA SER A 105 11.96 1.66 -11.15
C SER A 105 13.10 2.22 -12.01
N LEU A 106 13.67 3.37 -11.64
CA LEU A 106 14.88 3.92 -12.28
C LEU A 106 16.09 2.98 -12.13
N MET A 107 16.27 2.35 -10.97
CA MET A 107 17.34 1.37 -10.74
C MET A 107 17.17 0.12 -11.63
N VAL A 108 15.94 -0.40 -11.77
CA VAL A 108 15.65 -1.59 -12.59
C VAL A 108 15.81 -1.31 -14.09
N ILE A 109 15.34 -0.16 -14.57
CA ILE A 109 15.54 0.26 -15.97
C ILE A 109 17.03 0.50 -16.26
N GLY A 110 17.76 1.13 -15.34
CA GLY A 110 19.21 1.31 -15.47
C GLY A 110 19.96 -0.03 -15.56
N LEU A 111 19.54 -1.02 -14.76
CA LEU A 111 20.11 -2.35 -14.78
C LEU A 111 19.79 -3.10 -16.08
N SER A 112 18.55 -3.01 -16.58
CA SER A 112 18.15 -3.68 -17.82
C SER A 112 18.88 -3.11 -19.06
N VAL A 113 19.01 -1.78 -19.15
CA VAL A 113 19.76 -1.12 -20.23
C VAL A 113 21.24 -1.49 -20.18
N SER A 114 21.84 -1.52 -18.98
CA SER A 114 23.25 -1.89 -18.81
C SER A 114 23.53 -3.33 -19.25
N ILE A 115 22.64 -4.27 -18.91
CA ILE A 115 22.75 -5.68 -19.32
C ILE A 115 22.60 -5.80 -20.85
N MET A 116 21.69 -5.03 -21.45
CA MET A 116 21.48 -5.06 -22.90
C MET A 116 22.71 -4.59 -23.68
N VAL A 117 23.33 -3.48 -23.26
CA VAL A 117 24.58 -2.97 -23.85
C VAL A 117 25.72 -3.97 -23.67
N LEU A 118 25.82 -4.60 -22.50
CA LEU A 118 26.84 -5.62 -22.23
C LEU A 118 26.69 -6.83 -23.16
N ILE A 119 25.47 -7.34 -23.33
CA ILE A 119 25.18 -8.48 -24.21
C ILE A 119 25.51 -8.13 -25.67
N VAL A 120 25.14 -6.93 -26.13
CA VAL A 120 25.47 -6.46 -27.49
C VAL A 120 26.97 -6.34 -27.69
N GLY A 121 27.70 -5.78 -26.71
CA GLY A 121 29.16 -5.67 -26.75
C GLY A 121 29.83 -7.05 -26.83
N ILE A 122 29.39 -8.00 -26.00
CA ILE A 122 29.88 -9.39 -26.04
C ILE A 122 29.54 -10.03 -27.38
N TYR A 123 28.34 -9.82 -27.93
CA TYR A 123 27.91 -10.36 -29.21
C TYR A 123 28.73 -9.82 -30.39
N ILE A 124 28.96 -8.50 -30.44
CA ILE A 124 29.81 -7.87 -31.47
C ILE A 124 31.24 -8.42 -31.36
N ASN A 125 31.80 -8.46 -30.15
CA ASN A 125 33.15 -9.00 -29.93
C ASN A 125 33.26 -10.47 -30.34
N TYR A 126 32.25 -11.27 -30.00
CA TYR A 126 32.17 -12.68 -30.37
C TYR A 126 32.05 -12.88 -31.88
N LYS A 127 31.22 -12.08 -32.56
CA LYS A 127 31.01 -12.18 -34.02
C LYS A 127 32.24 -11.72 -34.81
N VAL A 128 32.90 -10.64 -34.40
CA VAL A 128 34.13 -10.13 -35.03
C VAL A 128 35.27 -11.14 -34.95
N ARG A 129 35.43 -11.82 -33.80
CA ARG A 129 36.46 -12.86 -33.64
C ARG A 129 36.18 -14.13 -34.43
N ARG A 130 34.90 -14.42 -34.73
CA ARG A 130 34.51 -15.61 -35.50
C ARG A 130 34.49 -15.41 -37.02
N LYS A 131 34.35 -14.17 -37.50
CA LYS A 131 34.35 -13.82 -38.94
C LYS A 131 35.05 -12.47 -39.21
N PRO A 132 36.39 -12.44 -39.28
CA PRO A 132 37.15 -11.21 -39.60
C PRO A 132 36.94 -10.74 -41.06
N GLU A 133 36.44 -11.63 -41.92
CA GLU A 133 36.21 -11.46 -43.36
C GLU A 133 35.05 -10.50 -43.76
N LEU A 134 34.33 -9.91 -42.81
CA LEU A 134 33.24 -8.93 -43.07
C LEU A 134 33.64 -7.46 -42.82
N LEU A 135 34.94 -7.20 -42.59
CA LEU A 135 35.48 -5.85 -42.38
C LEU A 135 36.31 -5.34 -43.57
N GLU A 136 36.58 -6.20 -44.55
CA GLU A 136 37.24 -5.78 -45.78
C GLU A 136 36.22 -5.04 -46.64
N ARG A 137 36.52 -3.77 -46.87
CA ARG A 137 35.75 -2.89 -47.72
C ARG A 137 35.60 -3.53 -49.10
N ASP A 138 34.37 -3.49 -49.59
CA ASP A 138 34.08 -3.63 -51.00
C ASP A 138 34.58 -2.36 -51.71
N ASP A 139 35.90 -2.21 -51.82
CA ASP A 139 36.56 -1.21 -52.68
C ASP A 139 36.58 -1.74 -54.12
N SER A 140 35.42 -2.13 -54.65
CA SER A 140 35.28 -2.60 -56.04
C SER A 140 34.27 -1.77 -56.85
N GLU A 141 34.42 -0.44 -56.83
CA GLU A 141 33.76 0.39 -57.84
C GLU A 141 34.63 1.56 -58.30
N LYS A 142 35.55 1.28 -59.24
CA LYS A 142 35.84 2.10 -60.42
C LYS A 142 36.97 1.47 -61.25
N ASP A 143 36.61 0.91 -62.40
CA ASP A 143 37.07 1.39 -63.73
C ASP A 143 36.31 0.65 -64.84
#